data_AF-A0A929S018-F1
#
_entry.id   AF-A0A929S018-F1
#
_cell.length_a   1.000
_cell.length_b   1.000
_cell.length_c   1.000
_cell.angle_alpha   90.00
_cell.angle_beta   90.00
_cell.angle_gamma   90.00
#
_symmetry.space_group_name_H-M   'P 1'
#
loop_
_entity.id
_entity.type
_entity.pdbx_description
1 polymer ?
#
loop_
_entity_poly.entity_id
_entity_poly.type
_entity_poly.pdbx_seq_one_letter_code
_entity_poly.pdbx_strand_id
1 'polypeptide(L)'
;MDDHNLSQQEFAQRLNLSAASLSSIFTGRTNPTNKHVLAIHNAFPEVNVNWLLFGEGDKFSNASILSTPSKQEVLVEPILNDEVINSPYQTDLEASFFNQPGGSAQQQQVLSTPKSESIYRSASLNSLITNNIDKQKREIKEIRVFFDDGTYEIFVPSKR
;
A
#
# COMPACT_ATOMS: atom_id res chain seq x y z
N MET A 1 -12.39 -8.96 10.93
CA MET A 1 -11.97 -8.92 12.35
C MET A 1 -12.74 -10.00 13.10
N ASP A 2 -14.07 -9.86 13.17
CA ASP A 2 -14.96 -10.74 13.93
C ASP A 2 -14.83 -12.23 13.57
N ASP A 3 -14.77 -12.58 12.29
CA ASP A 3 -14.65 -13.98 11.81
C ASP A 3 -13.33 -14.66 12.21
N HIS A 4 -12.31 -13.86 12.51
CA HIS A 4 -11.01 -14.33 12.99
C HIS A 4 -10.83 -14.08 14.50
N ASN A 5 -11.87 -13.61 15.20
CA ASN A 5 -11.85 -13.21 16.61
C ASN A 5 -10.73 -12.22 16.99
N LEU A 6 -10.25 -11.42 16.03
CA LEU A 6 -9.14 -10.47 16.24
C LEU A 6 -9.64 -9.16 16.82
N SER A 7 -8.94 -8.65 17.85
CA SER A 7 -9.10 -7.26 18.29
C SER A 7 -8.64 -6.28 17.21
N GLN A 8 -9.11 -5.03 17.30
CA GLN A 8 -8.67 -3.95 16.40
C GLN A 8 -7.15 -3.77 16.42
N GLN A 9 -6.49 -4.00 17.56
CA GLN A 9 -5.04 -3.84 17.72
C GLN A 9 -4.26 -4.97 17.04
N GLU A 10 -4.67 -6.23 17.22
CA GLU A 10 -4.02 -7.39 16.56
C GLU A 10 -4.21 -7.34 15.05
N PHE A 11 -5.40 -6.97 14.58
CA PHE A 11 -5.65 -6.79 13.15
C PHE A 11 -4.84 -5.61 12.58
N ALA A 12 -4.68 -4.50 13.32
CA ALA A 12 -3.79 -3.40 12.92
C ALA A 12 -2.34 -3.89 12.73
N GLN A 13 -1.81 -4.65 13.71
CA GLN A 13 -0.48 -5.24 13.63
C GLN A 13 -0.34 -6.17 12.42
N ARG A 14 -1.33 -7.03 12.16
CA ARG A 14 -1.31 -7.99 11.04
C ARG A 14 -1.35 -7.30 9.67
N LEU A 15 -1.98 -6.13 9.56
CA LEU A 15 -1.95 -5.27 8.36
C LEU A 15 -0.72 -4.35 8.27
N ASN A 16 0.16 -4.35 9.29
CA ASN A 16 1.22 -3.35 9.46
C ASN A 16 0.71 -1.90 9.41
N LEU A 17 -0.46 -1.65 10.02
CA LEU A 17 -1.10 -0.35 10.17
C LEU A 17 -1.15 0.05 11.64
N SER A 18 -1.30 1.35 11.94
CA SER A 18 -1.58 1.79 13.30
C SER A 18 -3.06 1.60 13.64
N ALA A 19 -3.37 1.23 14.88
CA ALA A 19 -4.76 1.13 15.36
C ALA A 19 -5.51 2.48 15.20
N ALA A 20 -4.80 3.61 15.33
CA ALA A 20 -5.34 4.94 15.06
C ALA A 20 -5.75 5.14 13.59
N SER A 21 -4.99 4.58 12.62
CA SER A 21 -5.35 4.62 11.20
C SER A 21 -6.63 3.84 10.92
N LEU A 22 -6.75 2.61 11.44
CA LEU A 22 -7.98 1.81 11.31
C LEU A 22 -9.18 2.46 12.01
N SER A 23 -8.99 3.01 13.21
CA SER A 23 -10.02 3.78 13.91
C SER A 23 -10.49 4.99 13.09
N SER A 24 -9.57 5.70 12.42
CA SER A 24 -9.90 6.82 11.53
C SER A 24 -10.72 6.39 10.32
N ILE A 25 -10.42 5.22 9.74
CA ILE A 25 -11.16 4.64 8.63
C ILE A 25 -12.57 4.21 9.07
N PHE A 26 -12.69 3.46 10.17
CA PHE A 26 -13.98 3.00 10.70
C PHE A 26 -14.90 4.13 11.16
N THR A 27 -14.33 5.26 11.60
CA THR A 27 -15.10 6.46 11.97
C THR A 27 -15.39 7.39 10.77
N GLY A 28 -15.06 6.98 9.53
CA GLY A 28 -15.29 7.77 8.32
C GLY A 28 -14.46 9.05 8.21
N ARG A 29 -13.47 9.24 9.09
CA ARG A 29 -12.55 10.41 9.08
C ARG A 29 -11.46 10.29 8.01
N THR A 30 -11.26 9.10 7.45
CA THR A 30 -10.24 8.85 6.42
C THR A 30 -10.74 7.81 5.44
N ASN A 31 -10.68 8.11 4.14
CA ASN A 31 -11.02 7.13 3.11
C ASN A 31 -9.88 6.11 2.97
N PRO A 32 -10.18 4.80 2.93
CA PRO A 32 -9.16 3.79 2.65
C PRO A 32 -8.64 3.93 1.22
N THR A 33 -7.32 3.83 1.08
CA THR A 33 -6.62 3.81 -0.22
C THR A 33 -6.32 2.38 -0.67
N ASN A 34 -5.97 2.18 -1.93
CA ASN A 34 -5.57 0.86 -2.48
C ASN A 34 -4.47 0.14 -1.66
N LYS A 35 -3.56 0.87 -0.99
CA LYS A 35 -2.57 0.26 -0.07
C LYS A 35 -3.20 -0.51 1.09
N HIS A 36 -4.36 -0.09 1.58
CA HIS A 36 -5.08 -0.77 2.66
C HIS A 36 -5.72 -2.07 2.14
N VAL A 37 -6.28 -2.04 0.93
CA VAL A 37 -6.80 -3.23 0.23
C VAL A 37 -5.69 -4.27 0.05
N LEU A 38 -4.53 -3.85 -0.46
CA LEU A 38 -3.40 -4.74 -0.66
C LEU A 38 -2.86 -5.31 0.65
N ALA A 39 -2.81 -4.51 1.72
CA ALA A 39 -2.45 -5.00 3.06
C ALA A 39 -3.43 -6.07 3.56
N ILE A 40 -4.75 -5.88 3.35
CA ILE A 40 -5.78 -6.87 3.72
C ILE A 40 -5.61 -8.15 2.90
N HIS A 41 -5.48 -8.05 1.58
CA HIS A 41 -5.28 -9.21 0.70
C HIS A 41 -4.03 -10.01 1.09
N ASN A 42 -2.92 -9.34 1.41
CA ASN A 42 -1.68 -10.00 1.80
C ASN A 42 -1.77 -10.69 3.19
N ALA A 43 -2.56 -10.13 4.11
CA ALA A 43 -2.71 -10.64 5.48
C ALA A 43 -3.81 -11.71 5.63
N PHE A 44 -4.78 -11.70 4.71
CA PHE A 44 -5.96 -12.58 4.66
C PHE A 44 -6.26 -12.96 3.19
N PRO A 45 -5.42 -13.79 2.55
CA PRO A 45 -5.60 -14.20 1.15
C PRO A 45 -6.90 -14.98 0.88
N GLU A 46 -7.54 -15.51 1.92
CA GLU A 46 -8.86 -16.11 1.90
C GLU A 46 -10.00 -15.10 1.68
N VAL A 47 -9.77 -13.80 1.89
CA VAL A 47 -10.80 -12.75 1.71
C VAL A 47 -10.89 -12.32 0.24
N ASN A 48 -12.08 -12.36 -0.32
CA ASN A 48 -12.36 -11.96 -1.69
C ASN A 48 -12.24 -10.43 -1.85
N VAL A 49 -11.37 -10.00 -2.75
CA VAL A 49 -11.12 -8.57 -3.04
C VAL A 49 -12.34 -7.90 -3.70
N ASN A 50 -13.13 -8.60 -4.51
CA ASN A 50 -14.34 -8.03 -5.13
C ASN A 50 -15.42 -7.76 -4.07
N TRP A 51 -15.58 -8.67 -3.10
CA TRP A 51 -16.44 -8.44 -1.95
C TRP A 51 -15.96 -7.24 -1.12
N LEU A 52 -14.65 -7.14 -0.88
CA LEU A 52 -14.05 -6.04 -0.11
C LEU A 52 -14.19 -4.65 -0.76
N LEU A 53 -14.19 -4.57 -2.10
CA LEU A 53 -14.23 -3.31 -2.85
C LEU A 53 -15.65 -2.88 -3.25
N PHE A 54 -16.45 -3.84 -3.69
CA PHE A 54 -17.74 -3.59 -4.35
C PHE A 54 -18.93 -4.16 -3.58
N GLY A 55 -18.69 -5.01 -2.56
CA GLY A 55 -19.73 -5.75 -1.86
C GLY A 55 -20.28 -6.95 -2.65
N GLU A 56 -19.62 -7.34 -3.74
CA GLU A 56 -20.09 -8.36 -4.68
C GLU A 56 -19.45 -9.74 -4.45
N GLY A 57 -20.27 -10.79 -4.53
CA GLY A 57 -19.84 -12.19 -4.38
C GLY A 57 -19.61 -12.64 -2.93
N ASP A 58 -19.10 -13.86 -2.78
CA ASP A 58 -18.81 -14.43 -1.46
C ASP A 58 -17.63 -13.75 -0.77
N LYS A 59 -17.76 -13.49 0.53
CA LYS A 59 -16.75 -12.85 1.38
C LYS A 59 -15.42 -13.61 1.41
N PHE A 60 -15.50 -14.93 1.46
CA PHE A 60 -14.34 -15.82 1.46
C PHE A 60 -14.23 -16.50 0.10
N SER A 61 -13.04 -16.41 -0.50
CA SER A 61 -12.68 -17.17 -1.68
C SER A 61 -12.69 -18.66 -1.32
N ASN A 62 -13.57 -19.44 -1.95
CA ASN A 62 -13.67 -20.89 -1.71
C ASN A 62 -12.40 -21.62 -2.15
N ALA A 63 -11.40 -21.69 -1.26
CA ALA A 63 -10.13 -22.39 -1.46
C ALA A 63 -10.26 -23.93 -1.61
N SER A 64 -11.49 -24.45 -1.66
CA SER A 64 -11.80 -25.87 -1.89
C SER A 64 -11.63 -26.31 -3.36
N ILE A 65 -11.62 -25.37 -4.31
CA ILE A 65 -11.51 -25.66 -5.76
C ILE A 65 -10.05 -25.89 -6.22
N LEU A 66 -9.10 -26.11 -5.30
CA LEU A 66 -7.73 -26.56 -5.65
C LEU A 66 -7.33 -27.92 -5.03
N SER A 67 -8.21 -28.57 -4.26
CA SER A 67 -7.88 -29.84 -3.57
C SER A 67 -9.06 -30.82 -3.45
N THR A 68 -9.78 -31.07 -4.55
CA THR A 68 -10.70 -32.22 -4.65
C THR A 68 -10.61 -32.90 -6.03
N PRO A 69 -9.81 -33.99 -6.20
CA PRO A 69 -10.04 -34.90 -7.31
C PRO A 69 -11.42 -35.54 -7.11
N SER A 70 -12.38 -35.14 -7.94
CA SER A 70 -13.73 -35.70 -7.93
C SER A 70 -13.66 -37.22 -8.08
N LYS A 71 -14.32 -37.94 -7.17
CA LYS A 71 -14.42 -39.40 -7.21
C LYS A 71 -15.31 -39.83 -8.38
N GLN A 72 -14.72 -39.90 -9.57
CA GLN A 72 -15.30 -40.59 -10.72
C GLN A 72 -14.63 -41.95 -10.87
N GLU A 73 -15.46 -42.97 -10.83
CA GLU A 73 -15.07 -44.37 -10.82
C GLU A 73 -14.76 -44.83 -12.25
N VAL A 74 -13.48 -44.86 -12.62
CA VAL A 74 -13.00 -45.41 -13.90
C VAL A 74 -11.92 -46.44 -13.62
N LEU A 75 -12.25 -47.69 -13.91
CA LEU A 75 -11.39 -48.86 -13.79
C LEU A 75 -10.50 -48.99 -15.04
N VAL A 76 -9.19 -48.76 -14.91
CA VAL A 76 -8.18 -49.31 -15.84
C VAL A 76 -6.83 -49.51 -15.14
N GLU A 77 -6.11 -50.55 -15.56
CA GLU A 77 -4.94 -51.13 -14.88
C GLU A 77 -3.61 -50.38 -15.14
N PRO A 78 -2.56 -50.58 -14.30
CA PRO A 78 -1.28 -49.88 -14.42
C PRO A 78 -0.24 -50.71 -15.19
N ILE A 79 0.39 -50.15 -16.25
CA ILE A 79 1.63 -50.72 -16.81
C ILE A 79 2.63 -49.61 -17.17
N LEU A 80 3.79 -49.70 -16.53
CA LEU A 80 5.01 -48.92 -16.79
C LEU A 80 4.87 -47.42 -16.42
N ASN A 81 5.69 -46.51 -16.94
CA ASN A 81 6.84 -46.66 -17.84
C ASN A 81 7.98 -45.74 -17.40
N ASP A 82 9.23 -46.20 -17.55
CA ASP A 82 10.43 -45.38 -17.36
C ASP A 82 10.71 -44.56 -18.62
N GLU A 83 10.85 -43.24 -18.48
CA GLU A 83 11.96 -42.52 -19.13
C GLU A 83 12.50 -41.43 -18.20
N VAL A 84 13.84 -41.34 -18.17
CA VAL A 84 14.61 -40.60 -17.17
C VAL A 84 14.91 -39.19 -17.67
N ILE A 85 14.52 -38.16 -16.90
CA ILE A 85 15.14 -36.83 -17.01
C ILE A 85 15.66 -36.41 -15.64
N ASN A 86 17.00 -36.32 -15.56
CA ASN A 86 17.71 -35.91 -14.35
C ASN A 86 17.36 -34.48 -13.94
N SER A 87 17.04 -34.28 -12.66
CA SER A 87 16.96 -32.97 -12.02
C SER A 87 18.01 -32.87 -10.90
N PRO A 88 19.07 -32.06 -11.07
CA PRO A 88 20.06 -31.84 -10.02
C PRO A 88 20.23 -30.35 -9.68
N TYR A 89 19.24 -29.73 -9.04
CA TYR A 89 19.41 -28.42 -8.39
C TYR A 89 18.75 -28.37 -7.00
N GLN A 90 19.43 -28.99 -6.03
CA GLN A 90 19.55 -28.41 -4.70
C GLN A 90 20.95 -27.83 -4.58
N THR A 91 21.08 -26.54 -4.28
CA THR A 91 22.32 -25.93 -3.79
C THR A 91 21.95 -24.69 -3.00
N ASP A 92 22.27 -24.72 -1.70
CA ASP A 92 22.15 -23.59 -0.79
C ASP A 92 23.06 -22.43 -1.24
N LEU A 93 22.58 -21.20 -1.06
CA LEU A 93 23.39 -19.99 -1.25
C LEU A 93 23.26 -19.06 -0.03
N GLU A 94 23.79 -19.52 1.10
CA GLU A 94 24.43 -18.59 2.03
C GLU A 94 25.83 -18.24 1.52
N ALA A 95 26.05 -16.99 1.08
CA ALA A 95 27.35 -16.30 1.19
C ALA A 95 27.28 -14.83 0.77
N SER A 96 27.39 -13.94 1.76
CA SER A 96 28.52 -13.00 1.85
C SER A 96 29.02 -12.30 0.56
N PHE A 97 28.22 -11.37 0.02
CA PHE A 97 28.71 -10.20 -0.72
C PHE A 97 28.15 -8.97 0.02
N PHE A 98 28.94 -8.10 0.65
CA PHE A 98 30.10 -7.40 0.10
C PHE A 98 31.00 -6.91 1.25
N ASN A 99 32.31 -7.14 1.16
CA ASN A 99 33.27 -6.55 2.09
C ASN A 99 34.59 -6.22 1.37
N GLN A 100 35.18 -5.09 1.79
CA GLN A 100 36.58 -4.62 1.64
C GLN A 100 36.90 -3.63 0.49
N PRO A 101 38.00 -2.83 0.60
CA PRO A 101 38.40 -2.03 1.78
C PRO A 101 39.05 -0.64 1.45
N GLY A 102 39.26 0.18 2.49
CA GLY A 102 40.34 1.20 2.55
C GLY A 102 39.98 2.65 2.15
N GLY A 103 40.43 3.70 2.87
CA GLY A 103 41.19 3.69 4.13
C GLY A 103 41.61 5.09 4.65
N SER A 104 42.10 5.12 5.89
CA SER A 104 42.79 6.22 6.61
C SER A 104 42.00 7.50 6.99
N ALA A 105 42.34 8.02 8.17
CA ALA A 105 41.73 9.18 8.82
C ALA A 105 42.78 10.24 9.16
N GLN A 106 42.38 11.51 9.30
CA GLN A 106 42.89 12.45 10.32
C GLN A 106 42.04 13.75 10.39
N GLN A 107 42.23 14.52 11.46
CA GLN A 107 41.37 15.64 11.90
C GLN A 107 41.82 16.99 11.34
N GLN A 108 40.90 17.93 11.10
CA GLN A 108 41.02 19.35 11.50
C GLN A 108 39.74 20.17 11.22
N GLN A 109 39.57 21.29 11.95
CA GLN A 109 38.42 22.20 11.89
C GLN A 109 38.58 23.26 10.79
N VAL A 110 37.49 23.65 10.11
CA VAL A 110 37.26 25.03 9.64
C VAL A 110 35.75 25.37 9.59
N LEU A 111 35.46 26.67 9.68
CA LEU A 111 34.16 27.31 9.86
C LEU A 111 33.65 27.96 8.56
N SER A 112 32.35 27.87 8.24
CA SER A 112 31.49 28.91 7.58
C SER A 112 30.30 28.33 6.78
N THR A 113 29.26 29.16 6.65
CA THR A 113 27.90 28.94 6.09
C THR A 113 27.81 29.04 4.54
N PRO A 114 26.65 28.87 3.85
CA PRO A 114 25.27 28.62 4.32
C PRO A 114 24.50 27.45 3.66
N LYS A 115 23.33 27.15 4.26
CA LYS A 115 22.26 26.25 3.79
C LYS A 115 21.82 26.47 2.33
N SER A 116 21.73 25.40 1.57
CA SER A 116 20.75 25.20 0.48
C SER A 116 19.91 23.95 0.75
N GLU A 117 19.11 24.01 1.83
CA GLU A 117 18.17 22.95 2.17
C GLU A 117 16.98 23.00 1.19
N SER A 118 16.74 21.92 0.46
CA SER A 118 15.63 21.81 -0.49
C SER A 118 14.30 21.76 0.26
N ILE A 119 13.69 22.93 0.48
CA ILE A 119 12.43 23.07 1.20
C ILE A 119 11.27 22.54 0.34
N TYR A 120 11.03 21.24 0.41
CA TYR A 120 9.71 20.67 0.17
C TYR A 120 8.82 20.91 1.40
N ARG A 121 8.51 22.18 1.70
CA ARG A 121 7.41 22.52 2.60
C ARG A 121 6.10 22.26 1.87
N SER A 122 5.63 21.01 1.91
CA SER A 122 4.20 20.73 1.80
C SER A 122 3.51 21.30 3.04
N ALA A 123 3.26 22.61 3.05
CA ALA A 123 2.61 23.34 4.12
C ALA A 123 1.09 23.03 4.15
N SER A 124 0.75 21.77 4.40
CA SER A 124 -0.62 21.36 4.71
C SER A 124 -0.90 21.74 6.17
N LEU A 125 -1.20 23.03 6.39
CA LEU A 125 -1.75 23.52 7.65
C LEU A 125 -3.12 22.91 7.88
N ASN A 126 -3.14 21.74 8.53
CA ASN A 126 -4.35 21.19 9.11
C ASN A 126 -4.79 22.09 10.27
N SER A 127 -5.57 23.12 9.93
CA SER A 127 -6.28 23.95 10.91
C SER A 127 -7.30 23.08 11.66
N LEU A 128 -6.87 22.57 12.81
CA LEU A 128 -7.72 21.94 13.81
C LEU A 128 -8.49 23.01 14.57
N ILE A 129 -9.52 23.61 13.95
CA ILE A 129 -10.57 24.33 14.69
C ILE A 129 -11.93 23.86 14.18
N THR A 130 -12.62 23.08 15.02
CA THR A 130 -14.06 22.90 14.95
C THR A 130 -14.73 24.26 15.05
N ASN A 131 -15.47 24.65 14.01
CA ASN A 131 -16.54 25.63 14.09
C ASN A 131 -17.50 25.43 12.92
N ASN A 132 -18.66 24.85 13.20
CA ASN A 132 -19.81 24.92 12.31
C ASN A 132 -20.45 26.30 12.53
N ILE A 133 -20.03 27.27 11.72
CA ILE A 133 -20.64 28.60 11.61
C ILE A 133 -20.67 28.91 10.13
N ASP A 134 -21.89 29.11 9.59
CA ASP A 134 -22.23 29.45 8.20
C ASP A 134 -21.06 29.43 7.20
N LYS A 135 -20.82 28.27 6.58
CA LYS A 135 -19.73 28.12 5.61
C LYS A 135 -20.17 28.68 4.26
N GLN A 136 -20.14 30.02 4.18
CA GLN A 136 -20.34 30.83 2.97
C GLN A 136 -19.80 30.10 1.73
N LYS A 137 -20.67 29.86 0.75
CA LYS A 137 -20.33 29.15 -0.49
C LYS A 137 -19.14 29.85 -1.14
N ARG A 138 -18.01 29.15 -1.24
CA ARG A 138 -16.79 29.70 -1.84
C ARG A 138 -16.94 29.71 -3.35
N GLU A 139 -16.69 30.85 -3.97
CA GLU A 139 -16.61 31.01 -5.41
C GLU A 139 -15.19 31.35 -5.82
N ILE A 140 -14.76 30.81 -6.97
CA ILE A 140 -13.44 31.08 -7.54
C ILE A 140 -13.45 32.52 -8.04
N LYS A 141 -12.44 33.34 -7.67
CA LYS A 141 -12.28 34.71 -8.19
C LYS A 141 -11.31 34.79 -9.37
N GLU A 142 -10.21 34.04 -9.29
CA GLU A 142 -9.12 34.00 -10.25
C GLU A 142 -8.50 32.59 -10.21
N ILE A 143 -8.14 32.04 -11.35
CA ILE A 143 -7.19 30.92 -11.47
C ILE A 143 -6.00 31.45 -12.26
N ARG A 144 -4.78 31.22 -11.77
CA ARG A 144 -3.55 31.53 -12.49
C ARG A 144 -2.78 30.25 -12.77
N VAL A 145 -2.58 29.96 -14.04
CA VAL A 145 -1.77 28.82 -14.52
C VAL A 145 -0.38 29.36 -14.83
N PHE A 146 0.67 28.75 -14.28
CA PHE A 146 2.06 29.09 -14.58
C PHE A 146 2.65 28.01 -15.48
N PHE A 147 3.40 28.43 -16.50
CA PHE A 147 4.11 27.55 -17.42
C PHE A 147 5.60 27.47 -17.04
N ASP A 148 6.31 26.49 -17.60
CA ASP A 148 7.73 26.23 -17.36
C ASP A 148 8.66 27.29 -17.96
N ASP A 149 8.22 27.99 -19.01
CA ASP A 149 8.87 29.17 -19.58
C ASP A 149 8.74 30.44 -18.72
N GLY A 150 8.03 30.37 -17.59
CA GLY A 150 7.79 31.49 -16.68
C GLY A 150 6.63 32.41 -17.06
N THR A 151 5.90 32.11 -18.14
CA THR A 151 4.64 32.80 -18.49
C THR A 151 3.49 32.34 -17.60
N TYR A 152 2.37 33.06 -17.64
CA TYR A 152 1.15 32.67 -16.95
C TYR A 152 -0.12 33.07 -17.69
N GLU A 153 -1.17 32.28 -17.53
CA GLU A 153 -2.54 32.60 -17.97
C GLU A 153 -3.44 32.87 -16.77
N ILE A 154 -4.37 33.84 -16.92
CA ILE A 154 -5.35 34.20 -15.90
C ILE A 154 -6.76 33.87 -16.40
N PHE A 155 -7.48 33.06 -15.64
CA PHE A 155 -8.89 32.76 -15.85
C PHE A 155 -9.73 33.43 -14.76
N VAL A 156 -10.56 34.38 -15.16
CA VAL A 156 -11.61 34.97 -14.31
C VAL A 156 -12.98 34.40 -14.74
N PRO A 157 -13.89 34.07 -13.81
CA PRO A 157 -15.23 33.65 -14.19
C PRO A 157 -15.94 34.75 -14.97
N SER A 158 -16.45 34.41 -16.15
CA SER A 158 -17.33 35.31 -16.89
C SER A 158 -18.61 35.52 -16.08
N LYS A 159 -19.03 36.78 -15.91
CA LYS A 159 -20.37 37.07 -15.35
C LYS A 159 -21.41 36.49 -16.31
N ARG A 160 -22.32 35.68 -15.76
CA ARG A 160 -23.44 35.07 -16.47
C ARG A 160 -24.65 36.01 -16.51
#